data_AF-A0ABD6SNP0-F1
#
_entry.id   AF-A0ABD6SNP0-F1
#
_cell.length_a   1.000
_cell.length_b   1.000
_cell.length_c   1.000
_cell.angle_alpha   90.00
_cell.angle_beta   90.00
_cell.angle_gamma   90.00
#
_symmetry.space_group_name_H-M   'P 1'
#
loop_
_entity.id
_entity.type
_entity.pdbx_description
1 polymer ?
#
loop_
_entity_poly.entity_id
_entity_poly.type
_entity_poly.pdbx_seq_one_letter_code
_entity_poly.pdbx_strand_id
1 'polypeptide(L)'
;MRLKDMQFHIDLGSGDYYKVANGKFSFRVRGESHVIGSKLYPVTAKERASAFADGVTEGGNHLEVAEWLNKSNWEFKSGYCYTNAEILQKVFTEMGIDAKYYSGWVFTGVGFPIHHAWVVVDGNVYDISIHVTSQLLMYEQAKAGVDVRGREAVKAVKESMDISRPVQEHFVWGKVPDHMCYVGNEDTAESARKNYARAIKSAGDVSKHPSYAHMKKGDAYEMSPYQKLLEDA
;
A
#
# COMPACT_ATOMS: atom_id res chain seq x y z
N MET A 1 5.46 0.92 -14.24
CA MET A 1 6.69 0.84 -15.08
C MET A 1 7.70 -0.11 -14.43
N ARG A 2 8.54 -0.84 -15.18
CA ARG A 2 9.55 -1.75 -14.60
C ARG A 2 10.67 -0.96 -13.92
N LEU A 3 11.19 -1.45 -12.78
CA LEU A 3 12.26 -0.77 -12.06
C LEU A 3 13.54 -0.56 -12.89
N LYS A 4 13.86 -1.50 -13.79
CA LYS A 4 15.03 -1.40 -14.69
C LYS A 4 14.93 -0.23 -15.69
N ASP A 5 13.72 0.24 -15.95
CA ASP A 5 13.42 1.28 -16.93
C ASP A 5 13.12 2.62 -16.22
N MET A 6 13.34 2.70 -14.90
CA MET A 6 13.05 3.86 -14.07
C MET A 6 14.31 4.44 -13.44
N GLN A 7 14.32 5.76 -13.27
CA GLN A 7 15.31 6.46 -12.48
C GLN A 7 14.63 7.62 -11.76
N PHE A 8 14.67 7.61 -10.42
CA PHE A 8 14.20 8.75 -9.64
C PHE A 8 14.85 8.79 -8.25
N HIS A 9 14.76 9.95 -7.63
CA HIS A 9 15.16 10.21 -6.25
C HIS A 9 14.11 11.14 -5.64
N ILE A 10 13.39 10.64 -4.62
CA ILE A 10 12.51 11.45 -3.78
C ILE A 10 13.25 11.68 -2.47
N ASP A 11 13.57 12.94 -2.18
CA ASP A 11 14.14 13.36 -0.89
C ASP A 11 12.99 13.58 0.10
N LEU A 12 13.08 12.94 1.26
CA LEU A 12 12.08 13.02 2.34
C LEU A 12 12.53 13.99 3.45
N GLY A 13 13.71 14.59 3.31
CA GLY A 13 14.35 15.43 4.32
C GLY A 13 15.18 14.62 5.32
N SER A 14 16.06 15.30 6.05
CA SER A 14 16.92 14.71 7.10
C SER A 14 17.78 13.52 6.61
N GLY A 15 18.02 13.43 5.30
CA GLY A 15 18.77 12.35 4.65
C GLY A 15 17.96 11.08 4.37
N ASP A 16 16.66 11.05 4.67
CA ASP A 16 15.74 9.98 4.28
C ASP A 16 15.33 10.14 2.80
N TYR A 17 15.11 9.02 2.10
CA TYR A 17 14.85 9.05 0.66
C TYR A 17 14.14 7.79 0.15
N TYR A 18 13.52 7.92 -1.02
CA TYR A 18 13.18 6.80 -1.92
C TYR A 18 13.95 6.96 -3.22
N LYS A 19 14.58 5.90 -3.72
CA LYS A 19 15.43 5.98 -4.90
C LYS A 19 15.33 4.73 -5.75
N VAL A 20 15.16 4.93 -7.05
CA VAL A 20 15.37 3.89 -8.06
C VAL A 20 16.60 4.23 -8.89
N ALA A 21 17.56 3.32 -8.91
CA ALA A 21 18.74 3.41 -9.76
C ALA A 21 19.25 2.01 -10.14
N ASN A 22 19.65 1.81 -11.39
CA ASN A 22 20.18 0.54 -11.90
C ASN A 22 19.26 -0.66 -11.61
N GLY A 23 17.94 -0.48 -11.82
CA GLY A 23 16.94 -1.53 -11.58
C GLY A 23 16.69 -1.86 -10.09
N LYS A 24 17.25 -1.10 -9.16
CA LYS A 24 17.10 -1.33 -7.71
C LYS A 24 16.30 -0.19 -7.08
N PHE A 25 15.27 -0.55 -6.32
CA PHE A 25 14.58 0.37 -5.43
C PHE A 25 15.21 0.29 -4.04
N SER A 26 15.87 1.37 -3.63
CA SER A 26 16.46 1.58 -2.31
C SER A 26 15.72 2.69 -1.57
N PHE A 27 15.63 2.58 -0.24
CA PHE A 27 15.04 3.62 0.58
C PHE A 27 15.79 3.78 1.89
N ARG A 28 15.70 4.98 2.46
CA ARG A 28 16.13 5.28 3.81
C ARG A 28 15.00 5.97 4.55
N VAL A 29 14.65 5.42 5.72
CA VAL A 29 13.59 5.95 6.59
C VAL A 29 14.10 5.88 8.03
N ARG A 30 13.98 6.98 8.76
CA ARG A 30 14.45 7.13 10.14
C ARG A 30 15.92 6.73 10.31
N GLY A 31 16.73 7.06 9.31
CA GLY A 31 18.16 6.72 9.32
C GLY A 31 18.50 5.29 8.88
N GLU A 32 17.53 4.39 8.76
CA GLU A 32 17.75 2.99 8.36
C GLU A 32 17.62 2.81 6.85
N SER A 33 18.61 2.15 6.23
CA SER A 33 18.65 1.96 4.77
C SER A 33 18.31 0.53 4.38
N HIS A 34 17.45 0.38 3.38
CA HIS A 34 16.96 -0.90 2.89
C HIS A 34 16.78 -0.92 1.37
N VAL A 35 16.53 -2.11 0.84
CA VAL A 35 16.34 -2.36 -0.59
C VAL A 35 15.17 -3.32 -0.78
N ILE A 36 14.27 -2.99 -1.72
CA ILE A 36 13.19 -3.90 -2.15
C ILE A 36 13.79 -5.08 -2.92
N GLY A 37 13.31 -6.29 -2.62
CA GLY A 37 13.90 -7.56 -3.03
C GLY A 37 14.96 -8.11 -2.08
N SER A 38 15.12 -7.51 -0.88
CA SER A 38 15.94 -8.07 0.21
C SER A 38 15.17 -9.10 1.03
N LYS A 39 15.82 -9.73 2.02
CA LYS A 39 15.16 -10.68 2.93
C LYS A 39 14.09 -10.02 3.82
N LEU A 40 14.33 -8.78 4.25
CA LEU A 40 13.36 -8.00 5.03
C LEU A 40 12.26 -7.44 4.13
N TYR A 41 12.60 -7.05 2.91
CA TYR A 41 11.64 -6.47 1.96
C TYR A 41 11.50 -7.31 0.69
N PRO A 42 11.03 -8.57 0.77
CA PRO A 42 10.95 -9.45 -0.38
C PRO A 42 9.89 -8.98 -1.38
N VAL A 43 10.12 -9.33 -2.65
CA VAL A 43 9.13 -9.32 -3.73
C VAL A 43 9.26 -10.62 -4.51
N THR A 44 8.21 -11.04 -5.21
CA THR A 44 8.17 -12.36 -5.88
C THR A 44 9.29 -12.54 -6.91
N ALA A 45 9.60 -11.50 -7.68
CA ALA A 45 10.63 -11.54 -8.71
C ALA A 45 11.33 -10.18 -8.85
N LYS A 46 12.47 -10.02 -8.16
CA LYS A 46 13.24 -8.77 -8.12
C LYS A 46 13.51 -8.15 -9.50
N GLU A 47 13.99 -8.94 -10.45
CA GLU A 47 14.32 -8.48 -11.80
C GLU A 47 13.10 -8.09 -12.65
N ARG A 48 11.90 -8.48 -12.19
CA ARG A 48 10.61 -8.16 -12.82
C ARG A 48 9.80 -7.17 -11.97
N ALA A 49 10.37 -6.59 -10.93
CA ALA A 49 9.63 -5.64 -10.10
C ALA A 49 9.27 -4.38 -10.90
N SER A 50 8.09 -3.87 -10.61
CA SER A 50 7.53 -2.64 -11.17
C SER A 50 7.29 -1.65 -10.05
N ALA A 51 7.36 -0.36 -10.38
CA ALA A 51 6.86 0.70 -9.52
C ALA A 51 5.73 1.49 -10.21
N PHE A 52 4.83 2.00 -9.37
CA PHE A 52 3.68 2.82 -9.73
C PHE A 52 3.66 4.04 -8.80
N ALA A 53 3.48 5.23 -9.38
CA ALA A 53 3.51 6.53 -8.70
C ALA A 53 2.77 7.56 -9.58
N ASP A 54 2.50 8.76 -9.05
CA ASP A 54 1.73 9.82 -9.73
C ASP A 54 2.23 10.11 -11.16
N GLY A 55 3.54 10.24 -11.38
CA GLY A 55 4.12 10.49 -12.71
C GLY A 55 4.21 9.28 -13.65
N VAL A 56 3.71 8.11 -13.22
CA VAL A 56 3.73 6.83 -13.97
C VAL A 56 2.33 6.30 -14.24
N THR A 57 1.35 6.73 -13.45
CA THR A 57 -0.04 6.28 -13.50
C THR A 57 -0.95 7.43 -13.88
N GLU A 58 -2.06 7.11 -14.51
CA GLU A 58 -3.05 8.05 -15.01
C GLU A 58 -4.40 7.82 -14.33
N GLY A 59 -5.30 8.80 -14.44
CA GLY A 59 -6.66 8.69 -13.90
C GLY A 59 -7.37 7.45 -14.44
N GLY A 60 -8.02 6.70 -13.56
CA GLY A 60 -8.67 5.44 -13.92
C GLY A 60 -9.97 5.67 -14.70
N ASN A 61 -10.12 4.98 -15.84
CA ASN A 61 -11.31 5.11 -16.72
C ASN A 61 -12.40 4.04 -16.47
N HIS A 62 -12.22 3.16 -15.48
CA HIS A 62 -13.14 2.05 -15.18
C HIS A 62 -14.23 2.42 -14.18
N LEU A 63 -15.07 3.39 -14.54
CA LEU A 63 -16.16 3.85 -13.68
C LEU A 63 -17.28 2.81 -13.54
N GLU A 64 -17.45 1.95 -14.54
CA GLU A 64 -18.39 0.84 -14.53
C GLU A 64 -18.12 -0.15 -13.40
N VAL A 65 -16.84 -0.41 -13.10
CA VAL A 65 -16.42 -1.27 -11.99
C VAL A 65 -16.68 -0.58 -10.65
N ALA A 66 -16.44 0.72 -10.58
CA ALA A 66 -16.73 1.52 -9.39
C ALA A 66 -18.24 1.54 -9.11
N GLU A 67 -19.07 1.76 -10.13
CA GLU A 67 -20.52 1.68 -10.03
C GLU A 67 -21.02 0.32 -9.56
N TRP A 68 -20.42 -0.77 -10.05
CA TRP A 68 -20.77 -2.11 -9.60
C TRP A 68 -20.48 -2.26 -8.10
N LEU A 69 -19.30 -1.84 -7.64
CA LEU A 69 -18.92 -1.90 -6.22
C LEU A 69 -19.85 -1.06 -5.36
N ASN A 70 -20.16 0.17 -5.78
CA ASN A 70 -21.07 1.09 -5.08
C ASN A 70 -22.50 0.52 -4.94
N LYS A 71 -22.94 -0.33 -5.87
CA LYS A 71 -24.26 -0.98 -5.85
C LYS A 71 -24.26 -2.34 -5.16
N SER A 72 -23.08 -2.87 -4.83
CA SER A 72 -22.91 -4.17 -4.18
C SER A 72 -22.97 -4.03 -2.65
N ASN A 73 -23.12 -5.16 -1.95
CA ASN A 73 -22.96 -5.21 -0.49
C ASN A 73 -21.48 -5.38 -0.08
N TRP A 74 -20.54 -4.92 -0.91
CA TRP A 74 -19.13 -4.94 -0.55
C TRP A 74 -18.86 -3.97 0.60
N GLU A 75 -18.08 -4.41 1.57
CA GLU A 75 -17.68 -3.61 2.72
C GLU A 75 -16.16 -3.44 2.73
N PHE A 76 -15.71 -2.20 2.95
CA PHE A 76 -14.31 -1.92 3.21
C PHE A 76 -13.85 -2.62 4.49
N LYS A 77 -12.81 -3.44 4.39
CA LYS A 77 -12.17 -4.10 5.53
C LYS A 77 -10.70 -3.68 5.65
N SER A 78 -10.42 -2.83 6.62
CA SER A 78 -9.06 -2.40 6.95
C SER A 78 -8.19 -3.61 7.31
N GLY A 79 -6.99 -3.72 6.74
CA GLY A 79 -6.08 -4.84 6.99
C GLY A 79 -6.30 -6.08 6.13
N TYR A 80 -7.32 -6.12 5.28
CA TYR A 80 -7.63 -7.26 4.42
C TYR A 80 -7.13 -7.06 2.97
N CYS A 81 -6.00 -6.39 2.78
CA CYS A 81 -5.54 -5.97 1.45
C CYS A 81 -5.41 -7.11 0.43
N TYR A 82 -4.95 -8.29 0.87
CA TYR A 82 -4.86 -9.46 0.00
C TYR A 82 -6.24 -9.88 -0.54
N THR A 83 -7.24 -9.95 0.34
CA THR A 83 -8.60 -10.37 0.00
C THR A 83 -9.32 -9.29 -0.80
N ASN A 84 -9.14 -8.03 -0.44
CA ASN A 84 -9.71 -6.90 -1.17
C ASN A 84 -9.20 -6.86 -2.62
N ALA A 85 -7.90 -7.09 -2.83
CA ALA A 85 -7.33 -7.18 -4.18
C ALA A 85 -7.84 -8.42 -4.96
N GLU A 86 -8.05 -9.57 -4.31
CA GLU A 86 -8.65 -10.76 -4.95
C GLU A 86 -10.09 -10.46 -5.42
N ILE A 87 -10.90 -9.82 -4.58
CA ILE A 87 -12.27 -9.42 -4.91
C ILE A 87 -12.25 -8.45 -6.08
N LEU A 88 -11.44 -7.39 -6.00
CA LEU A 88 -11.38 -6.37 -7.02
C LEU A 88 -10.94 -6.95 -8.37
N GLN A 89 -9.89 -7.77 -8.38
CA GLN A 89 -9.41 -8.43 -9.60
C GLN A 89 -10.52 -9.28 -10.23
N LYS A 90 -11.26 -10.02 -9.41
CA LYS A 90 -12.37 -10.85 -9.87
C LYS A 90 -13.46 -10.01 -10.53
N VAL A 91 -13.86 -8.89 -9.92
CA VAL A 91 -14.88 -7.98 -10.50
C VAL A 91 -14.44 -7.48 -11.88
N PHE A 92 -13.22 -6.95 -11.99
CA PHE A 92 -12.68 -6.53 -13.28
C PHE A 92 -12.70 -7.65 -14.32
N THR A 93 -12.25 -8.86 -13.93
CA THR A 93 -12.18 -10.02 -14.83
C THR A 93 -13.57 -10.48 -15.28
N GLU A 94 -14.57 -10.48 -14.39
CA GLU A 94 -15.96 -10.83 -14.72
C GLU A 94 -16.60 -9.81 -15.66
N MET A 95 -16.11 -8.57 -15.67
CA MET A 95 -16.49 -7.52 -16.61
C MET A 95 -15.68 -7.55 -17.92
N GLY A 96 -14.84 -8.57 -18.13
CA GLY A 96 -14.04 -8.75 -19.34
C GLY A 96 -12.80 -7.86 -19.43
N ILE A 97 -12.37 -7.26 -18.31
CA ILE A 97 -11.20 -6.38 -18.23
C ILE A 97 -9.99 -7.18 -17.74
N ASP A 98 -8.84 -7.04 -18.40
CA ASP A 98 -7.61 -7.74 -18.01
C ASP A 98 -6.98 -7.13 -16.76
N ALA A 99 -7.39 -7.62 -15.59
CA ALA A 99 -6.88 -7.18 -14.31
C ALA A 99 -5.83 -8.12 -13.72
N LYS A 100 -4.70 -7.53 -13.32
CA LYS A 100 -3.58 -8.26 -12.72
C LYS A 100 -3.53 -8.03 -11.22
N TYR A 101 -3.51 -9.11 -10.45
CA TYR A 101 -3.19 -9.05 -9.03
C TYR A 101 -1.72 -8.72 -8.84
N TYR A 102 -1.44 -7.71 -8.02
CA TYR A 102 -0.08 -7.33 -7.66
C TYR A 102 0.12 -7.39 -6.15
N SER A 103 1.34 -7.71 -5.73
CA SER A 103 1.76 -7.61 -4.33
C SER A 103 3.18 -7.07 -4.19
N GLY A 104 3.47 -6.48 -3.04
CA GLY A 104 4.76 -5.91 -2.73
C GLY A 104 4.68 -4.91 -1.59
N TRP A 105 5.30 -3.75 -1.75
CA TRP A 105 5.48 -2.74 -0.71
C TRP A 105 4.89 -1.41 -1.14
N VAL A 106 4.09 -0.81 -0.26
CA VAL A 106 3.50 0.51 -0.45
C VAL A 106 4.16 1.50 0.48
N PHE A 107 4.66 2.56 -0.10
CA PHE A 107 5.17 3.75 0.57
C PHE A 107 4.03 4.75 0.61
N THR A 108 3.53 5.09 1.80
CA THR A 108 2.43 6.04 1.99
C THR A 108 2.92 7.45 2.28
N GLY A 109 4.23 7.70 2.16
CA GLY A 109 4.87 8.94 2.62
C GLY A 109 4.97 9.05 4.15
N VAL A 110 4.40 8.09 4.90
CA VAL A 110 4.39 8.08 6.36
C VAL A 110 5.15 6.85 6.90
N GLY A 111 6.42 7.06 7.25
CA GLY A 111 7.25 6.03 7.88
C GLY A 111 7.68 4.90 6.93
N PHE A 112 7.86 3.70 7.49
CA PHE A 112 8.31 2.52 6.75
C PHE A 112 7.20 1.94 5.87
N PRO A 113 7.53 1.30 4.73
CA PRO A 113 6.52 0.79 3.80
C PRO A 113 5.76 -0.40 4.37
N ILE A 114 4.54 -0.60 3.89
CA ILE A 114 3.64 -1.67 4.30
C ILE A 114 3.60 -2.74 3.20
N HIS A 115 3.76 -4.02 3.55
CA HIS A 115 3.53 -5.11 2.61
C HIS A 115 2.03 -5.19 2.28
N HIS A 116 1.70 -5.15 1.00
CA HIS A 116 0.34 -4.86 0.53
C HIS A 116 0.02 -5.61 -0.77
N ALA A 117 -1.25 -5.57 -1.16
CA ALA A 117 -1.73 -6.08 -2.44
C ALA A 117 -2.75 -5.13 -3.07
N TRP A 118 -2.75 -5.07 -4.40
CA TRP A 118 -3.56 -4.17 -5.20
C TRP A 118 -3.82 -4.79 -6.58
N VAL A 119 -4.64 -4.12 -7.39
CA VAL A 119 -4.93 -4.51 -8.77
C VAL A 119 -4.28 -3.53 -9.73
N VAL A 120 -3.77 -4.04 -10.85
CA VAL A 120 -3.25 -3.24 -11.95
C VAL A 120 -4.04 -3.52 -13.22
N VAL A 121 -4.51 -2.44 -13.87
CA VAL A 121 -5.21 -2.48 -15.17
C VAL A 121 -4.62 -1.38 -16.05
N ASP A 122 -4.21 -1.72 -17.27
CA ASP A 122 -3.62 -0.79 -18.24
C ASP A 122 -2.49 0.08 -17.67
N GLY A 123 -1.70 -0.49 -16.76
CA GLY A 123 -0.59 0.19 -16.11
C GLY A 123 -0.95 1.07 -14.90
N ASN A 124 -2.23 1.17 -14.56
CA ASN A 124 -2.78 2.00 -13.47
C ASN A 124 -3.13 1.17 -12.23
N VAL A 125 -3.18 1.79 -11.05
CA VAL A 125 -3.38 1.12 -9.76
C VAL A 125 -4.82 1.26 -9.28
N TYR A 126 -5.43 0.15 -8.89
CA TYR A 126 -6.75 0.10 -8.26
C TYR A 126 -6.61 -0.58 -6.90
N ASP A 127 -6.91 0.14 -5.82
CA ASP A 127 -6.68 -0.32 -4.45
C ASP A 127 -7.77 0.16 -3.49
N ILE A 128 -8.72 -0.74 -3.24
CA ILE A 128 -9.82 -0.55 -2.29
C ILE A 128 -9.44 -0.85 -0.83
N SER A 129 -8.14 -0.86 -0.52
CA SER A 129 -7.61 -1.08 0.84
C SER A 129 -6.91 0.15 1.41
N ILE A 130 -6.71 1.19 0.59
CA ILE A 130 -6.07 2.44 0.98
C ILE A 130 -7.03 3.59 0.70
N HIS A 131 -7.63 4.11 1.77
CA HIS A 131 -8.52 5.24 1.69
C HIS A 131 -7.71 6.55 1.56
N VAL A 132 -7.85 7.25 0.43
CA VAL A 132 -6.96 8.35 0.02
C VAL A 132 -7.10 9.56 0.95
N THR A 133 -8.31 9.96 1.31
CA THR A 133 -8.53 11.12 2.19
C THR A 133 -7.87 10.95 3.56
N SER A 134 -8.02 9.76 4.15
CA SER A 134 -7.38 9.45 5.43
C SER A 134 -5.87 9.36 5.31
N GLN A 135 -5.32 8.80 4.22
CA GLN A 135 -3.88 8.80 4.01
C GLN A 135 -3.31 10.20 3.84
N LEU A 136 -4.00 11.08 3.10
CA LEU A 136 -3.58 12.47 2.95
C LEU A 136 -3.56 13.18 4.30
N LEU A 137 -4.60 13.02 5.11
CA LEU A 137 -4.66 13.60 6.45
C LEU A 137 -3.54 13.06 7.34
N MET A 138 -3.26 11.76 7.32
CA MET A 138 -2.14 11.16 8.06
C MET A 138 -0.79 11.74 7.61
N TYR A 139 -0.61 11.94 6.30
CA TYR A 139 0.61 12.54 5.74
C TYR A 139 0.79 13.99 6.20
N GLU A 140 -0.27 14.80 6.15
CA GLU A 140 -0.25 16.19 6.62
C GLU A 140 0.02 16.28 8.13
N GLN A 141 -0.63 15.44 8.94
CA GLN A 141 -0.38 15.31 10.38
C GLN A 141 1.08 14.95 10.66
N ALA A 142 1.64 13.95 9.96
CA ALA A 142 3.04 13.56 10.11
C ALA A 142 4.00 14.71 9.77
N LYS A 143 3.72 15.47 8.70
CA LYS A 143 4.50 16.67 8.34
C LYS A 143 4.42 17.78 9.38
N ALA A 144 3.29 17.90 10.06
CA ALA A 144 3.10 18.82 11.17
C ALA A 144 3.74 18.31 12.49
N GLY A 145 4.38 17.13 12.48
CA GLY A 145 5.00 16.53 13.66
C GLY A 145 4.01 15.86 14.62
N VAL A 146 2.77 15.63 14.19
CA VAL A 146 1.75 14.92 14.99
C VAL A 146 2.06 13.43 14.99
N ASP A 147 1.92 12.79 16.15
CA ASP A 147 1.93 11.34 16.23
C ASP A 147 0.64 10.76 15.62
N VAL A 148 0.73 10.32 14.37
CA VAL A 148 -0.37 9.71 13.60
C VAL A 148 -0.93 8.42 14.22
N ARG A 149 -0.27 7.86 15.25
CA ARG A 149 -0.77 6.71 16.02
C ARG A 149 -1.43 7.13 17.33
N GLY A 150 -1.44 8.41 17.66
CA GLY A 150 -2.11 8.97 18.83
C GLY A 150 -3.63 8.93 18.68
N ARG A 151 -4.35 8.75 19.79
CA ARG A 151 -5.81 8.58 19.81
C ARG A 151 -6.57 9.68 19.07
N GLU A 152 -6.23 10.95 19.30
CA GLU A 152 -6.89 12.09 18.63
C GLU A 152 -6.63 12.12 17.12
N ALA A 153 -5.40 11.80 16.69
CA ALA A 153 -5.05 11.72 15.28
C ALA A 153 -5.84 10.59 14.59
N VAL A 154 -5.90 9.41 15.23
CA VAL A 154 -6.67 8.26 14.72
C VAL A 154 -8.16 8.58 14.63
N LYS A 155 -8.71 9.29 15.63
CA LYS A 155 -10.12 9.73 15.61
C LYS A 155 -10.40 10.67 14.44
N ALA A 156 -9.56 11.69 14.23
CA ALA A 156 -9.70 12.61 13.10
C ALA A 156 -9.58 11.87 11.76
N VAL A 157 -8.68 10.88 11.67
CA VAL A 157 -8.56 10.02 10.49
C VAL A 157 -9.83 9.22 10.26
N LYS A 158 -10.40 8.59 11.29
CA LYS A 158 -11.66 7.86 11.20
C LYS A 158 -12.82 8.75 10.73
N GLU A 159 -12.94 9.95 11.31
CA GLU A 159 -13.96 10.94 10.92
C GLU A 159 -13.81 11.39 9.46
N SER A 160 -12.59 11.36 8.91
CA SER A 160 -12.33 11.67 7.49
C SER A 160 -12.68 10.54 6.51
N MET A 161 -12.92 9.32 7.02
CA MET A 161 -13.26 8.15 6.20
C MET A 161 -14.75 8.17 5.83
N ASP A 162 -15.12 9.08 4.93
CA ASP A 162 -16.45 9.14 4.37
C ASP A 162 -16.65 8.06 3.28
N ILE A 163 -17.06 6.87 3.73
CA ILE A 163 -17.37 5.74 2.86
C ILE A 163 -18.75 5.86 2.18
N SER A 164 -19.51 6.93 2.43
CA SER A 164 -20.78 7.17 1.73
C SER A 164 -20.60 7.68 0.31
N ARG A 165 -19.40 8.20 0.01
CA ARG A 165 -19.02 8.64 -1.33
C ARG A 165 -18.76 7.45 -2.24
N PRO A 166 -18.83 7.63 -3.57
CA PRO A 166 -18.46 6.59 -4.51
C PRO A 166 -17.01 6.10 -4.31
N VAL A 167 -16.74 4.79 -4.44
CA VAL A 167 -15.43 4.16 -4.20
C VAL A 167 -14.27 4.85 -4.94
N GLN A 168 -14.50 5.29 -6.18
CA GLN A 168 -13.48 5.95 -7.01
C GLN A 168 -13.06 7.33 -6.48
N GLU A 169 -13.83 7.92 -5.56
CA GLU A 169 -13.52 9.23 -4.98
C GLU A 169 -12.68 9.15 -3.71
N HIS A 170 -12.60 7.98 -3.08
CA HIS A 170 -11.96 7.85 -1.77
C HIS A 170 -10.99 6.65 -1.67
N PHE A 171 -10.90 5.80 -2.68
CA PHE A 171 -9.84 4.80 -2.84
C PHE A 171 -8.92 5.17 -4.02
N VAL A 172 -7.76 4.52 -4.11
CA VAL A 172 -6.87 4.71 -5.27
C VAL A 172 -7.53 4.10 -6.50
N TRP A 173 -7.91 4.95 -7.45
CA TRP A 173 -8.65 4.57 -8.66
C TRP A 173 -7.93 5.03 -9.92
N GLY A 174 -6.97 4.21 -10.34
CA GLY A 174 -6.06 4.44 -11.45
C GLY A 174 -4.81 5.21 -11.05
N LYS A 175 -4.97 6.49 -10.68
CA LYS A 175 -3.85 7.39 -10.39
C LYS A 175 -3.38 7.24 -8.95
N VAL A 176 -2.09 6.96 -8.76
CA VAL A 176 -1.45 6.91 -7.44
C VAL A 176 -1.23 8.34 -6.93
N PRO A 177 -1.57 8.66 -5.66
CA PRO A 177 -1.28 9.97 -5.07
C PRO A 177 0.22 10.31 -5.06
N ASP A 178 0.55 11.60 -5.11
CA ASP A 178 1.92 12.13 -5.20
C ASP A 178 2.87 11.72 -4.07
N HIS A 179 2.35 11.59 -2.85
CA HIS A 179 3.06 11.15 -1.65
C HIS A 179 3.17 9.62 -1.55
N MET A 180 2.61 8.87 -2.51
CA MET A 180 2.56 7.42 -2.49
C MET A 180 3.37 6.76 -3.61
N CYS A 181 3.87 5.57 -3.34
CA CYS A 181 4.49 4.72 -4.34
C CYS A 181 4.24 3.25 -4.04
N TYR A 182 3.86 2.48 -5.06
CA TYR A 182 3.66 1.04 -4.99
C TYR A 182 4.82 0.36 -5.71
N VAL A 183 5.46 -0.61 -5.06
CA VAL A 183 6.58 -1.36 -5.65
C VAL A 183 6.34 -2.84 -5.47
N GLY A 184 6.20 -3.58 -6.56
CA GLY A 184 5.81 -4.98 -6.49
C GLY A 184 5.88 -5.72 -7.80
N ASN A 185 5.32 -6.93 -7.79
CA ASN A 185 5.20 -7.79 -8.94
C ASN A 185 3.74 -8.17 -9.16
N GLU A 186 3.42 -8.56 -10.39
CA GLU A 186 2.28 -9.44 -10.63
C GLU A 186 2.45 -10.70 -9.80
N ASP A 187 1.40 -11.10 -9.10
CA ASP A 187 1.46 -12.10 -8.05
C ASP A 187 0.13 -12.83 -7.86
N THR A 188 0.08 -13.72 -6.88
CA THR A 188 -1.17 -14.28 -6.36
C THR A 188 -1.29 -13.99 -4.87
N ALA A 189 -2.49 -14.03 -4.32
CA ALA A 189 -2.68 -13.79 -2.90
C ALA A 189 -2.01 -14.84 -2.01
N GLU A 190 -1.87 -16.08 -2.47
CA GLU A 190 -1.09 -17.12 -1.77
C GLU A 190 0.40 -16.76 -1.72
N SER A 191 0.98 -16.38 -2.87
CA SER A 191 2.38 -16.00 -2.99
C SER A 191 2.68 -14.70 -2.22
N ALA A 192 1.76 -13.73 -2.24
CA ALA A 192 1.83 -12.50 -1.45
C ALA A 192 1.90 -12.79 0.07
N ARG A 193 1.02 -13.67 0.57
CA ARG A 193 1.05 -14.10 1.99
C ARG A 193 2.36 -14.82 2.33
N LYS A 194 2.89 -15.64 1.41
CA LYS A 194 4.23 -16.26 1.56
C LYS A 194 5.34 -15.21 1.61
N ASN A 195 5.30 -14.15 0.79
CA ASN A 195 6.26 -13.06 0.82
C ASN A 195 6.28 -12.36 2.18
N TYR A 196 5.10 -11.99 2.68
CA TYR A 196 4.96 -11.40 4.00
C TYR A 196 5.51 -12.32 5.10
N ALA A 197 5.14 -13.60 5.11
CA ALA A 197 5.65 -14.56 6.07
C ALA A 197 7.19 -14.70 6.01
N ARG A 198 7.79 -14.62 4.81
CA ARG A 198 9.25 -14.59 4.64
C ARG A 198 9.89 -13.33 5.23
N ALA A 199 9.27 -12.17 5.06
CA ALA A 199 9.73 -10.92 5.66
C ALA A 199 9.77 -11.02 7.18
N ILE A 200 8.66 -11.46 7.79
CA ILE A 200 8.52 -11.63 9.23
C ILE A 200 9.51 -12.68 9.77
N LYS A 201 9.63 -13.83 9.11
CA LYS A 201 10.60 -14.87 9.47
C LYS A 201 12.04 -14.35 9.40
N SER A 202 12.36 -13.51 8.40
CA SER A 202 13.70 -12.95 8.24
C SER A 202 14.05 -11.93 9.33
N ALA A 203 13.06 -11.21 9.86
CA ALA A 203 13.20 -10.38 11.05
C ALA A 203 13.23 -11.20 12.36
N GLY A 204 12.86 -12.48 12.30
CA GLY A 204 12.73 -13.40 13.43
C GLY A 204 11.39 -13.28 14.17
N ASP A 205 10.73 -12.13 14.10
CA ASP A 205 9.38 -11.88 14.62
C ASP A 205 8.82 -10.57 14.02
N VAL A 206 7.49 -10.41 14.04
CA VAL A 206 6.83 -9.20 13.52
C VAL A 206 7.26 -7.92 14.25
N SER A 207 7.42 -7.97 15.57
CA SER A 207 7.85 -6.83 16.40
C SER A 207 9.29 -6.39 16.14
N LYS A 208 10.07 -7.20 15.40
CA LYS A 208 11.46 -6.89 15.02
C LYS A 208 11.59 -6.39 13.58
N HIS A 209 10.54 -6.47 12.79
CA HIS A 209 10.56 -5.97 11.42
C HIS A 209 10.38 -4.44 11.44
N PRO A 210 11.20 -3.62 10.74
CA PRO A 210 11.13 -2.16 10.85
C PRO A 210 9.74 -1.58 10.51
N SER A 211 9.07 -2.11 9.48
CA SER A 211 7.69 -1.72 9.13
C SER A 211 6.64 -2.06 10.20
N TYR A 212 6.91 -3.04 11.05
CA TYR A 212 5.94 -3.63 11.97
C TYR A 212 6.41 -3.64 13.42
N ALA A 213 7.43 -2.85 13.77
CA ALA A 213 7.98 -2.78 15.13
C ALA A 213 6.98 -2.28 16.19
N HIS A 214 5.84 -1.75 15.76
CA HIS A 214 4.72 -1.36 16.61
C HIS A 214 3.77 -2.53 16.95
N MET A 215 3.93 -3.68 16.30
CA MET A 215 3.18 -4.91 16.58
C MET A 215 3.79 -5.65 17.78
N LYS A 216 2.98 -6.45 18.48
CA LYS A 216 3.48 -7.34 19.53
C LYS A 216 4.04 -8.64 18.94
N LYS A 217 4.89 -9.32 19.71
CA LYS A 217 5.44 -10.62 19.34
C LYS A 217 4.33 -11.63 19.08
N GLY A 218 4.39 -12.34 17.95
CA GLY A 218 3.40 -13.33 17.54
C GLY A 218 2.16 -12.77 16.84
N ASP A 219 1.92 -11.45 16.86
CA ASP A 219 0.71 -10.81 16.32
C ASP A 219 0.79 -10.56 14.81
N ALA A 220 1.50 -11.40 14.05
CA ALA A 220 1.81 -11.13 12.63
C ALA A 220 0.57 -11.05 11.73
N TYR A 221 -0.55 -11.65 12.15
CA TYR A 221 -1.81 -11.66 11.40
C TYR A 221 -2.96 -10.99 12.17
N GLU A 222 -2.65 -10.37 13.30
CA GLU A 222 -3.63 -9.64 14.10
C GLU A 222 -3.74 -8.19 13.63
N MET A 223 -4.83 -7.54 14.01
CA MET A 223 -4.95 -6.10 13.83
C MET A 223 -3.84 -5.37 14.59
N SER A 224 -3.21 -4.44 13.89
CA SER A 224 -2.27 -3.51 14.49
C SER A 224 -2.95 -2.64 15.56
N PRO A 225 -2.19 -2.11 16.53
CA PRO A 225 -2.71 -1.13 17.48
C PRO A 225 -3.44 0.05 16.80
N TYR A 226 -2.95 0.48 15.63
CA TYR A 226 -3.61 1.53 14.84
C TYR A 226 -4.98 1.09 14.31
N GLN A 227 -5.07 -0.13 13.75
CA GLN A 227 -6.34 -0.68 13.27
C GLN A 227 -7.36 -0.86 14.40
N LYS A 228 -6.91 -1.33 15.57
CA LYS A 228 -7.77 -1.44 16.76
C LYS A 228 -8.32 -0.07 17.18
N LEU A 229 -7.47 0.95 17.22
CA LEU A 229 -7.91 2.32 17.53
C LEU A 229 -8.87 2.88 16.46
N LEU A 230 -8.73 2.51 15.18
CA LEU A 230 -9.67 2.90 14.12
C LEU A 230 -11.03 2.20 14.23
N GLU A 231 -11.08 0.98 14.79
CA GLU A 231 -12.34 0.30 15.05
C GLU A 231 -13.06 0.85 16.29
N ASP A 232 -12.29 1.26 17.30
CA ASP A 232 -12.80 1.81 18.56
C ASP A 232 -13.21 3.30 18.48
N ALA A 233 -12.78 4.03 17.44
CA ALA A 233 -13.04 5.46 17.23
C ALA A 233 -14.35 5.72 16.48
#